data_AF-A0A0B6ZF60-F1
#
_entry.id   AF-A0A0B6ZF60-F1
#
_cell.length_a   1.000
_cell.length_b   1.000
_cell.length_c   1.000
_cell.angle_alpha   90.00
_cell.angle_beta   90.00
_cell.angle_gamma   90.00
#
_symmetry.space_group_name_H-M   'P 1'
#
loop_
_entity.id
_entity.type
_entity.pdbx_description
1 polymer ?
#
loop_
_entity_poly.entity_id
_entity_poly.type
_entity_poly.pdbx_seq_one_letter_code
_entity_poly.pdbx_strand_id
1 'polypeptide(L)'
;NEVCCQLAISSARLHPHEVRLTDAHLTNENYLCLQGIPIENIRLRFAFLQDLNSTLESLFLPLVDLRPANVYSRSTAFVLSQLRSVIFYDTKVNFMNRVLNASAKRKPDQAAPEITLNPLETIGTGEKDSQASIFCQSFRQLSAINSKKLCVRLASGGDPTYSFNVRMLGEEVHGTSGSFRHFLWQVARELQSPTLGLLLPCQSSATGLNKGRLL
;
A
#
# COMPACT_ATOMS: atom_id res chain seq x y z
N ASN A 1 -10.79 -10.87 -8.41
CA ASN A 1 -9.64 -9.94 -8.53
C ASN A 1 -9.48 -9.39 -9.94
N GLU A 2 -9.22 -10.20 -10.97
CA GLU A 2 -9.00 -9.67 -12.33
C GLU A 2 -10.17 -8.79 -12.84
N VAL A 3 -11.39 -9.28 -12.73
CA VAL A 3 -12.62 -8.53 -13.08
C VAL A 3 -12.76 -7.24 -12.26
N CYS A 4 -12.46 -7.30 -10.96
CA CYS A 4 -12.50 -6.14 -10.06
C CYS A 4 -11.45 -5.08 -10.46
N CYS A 5 -10.25 -5.50 -10.88
CA CYS A 5 -9.21 -4.60 -11.36
C CYS A 5 -9.61 -3.93 -12.68
N GLN A 6 -10.20 -4.69 -13.62
CA GLN A 6 -10.69 -4.15 -14.89
C GLN A 6 -11.79 -3.10 -14.70
N LEU A 7 -12.71 -3.37 -13.76
CA LEU A 7 -13.86 -2.50 -13.49
C LEU A 7 -13.58 -1.42 -12.45
N ALA A 8 -12.39 -1.41 -11.83
CA ALA A 8 -12.04 -0.53 -10.70
C ALA A 8 -13.08 -0.55 -9.56
N ILE A 9 -13.67 -1.72 -9.29
CA ILE A 9 -14.67 -1.91 -8.23
C ILE A 9 -14.15 -2.87 -7.15
N SER A 10 -14.64 -2.67 -5.92
CA SER A 10 -14.38 -3.61 -4.83
C SER A 10 -15.04 -4.97 -5.09
N SER A 11 -14.39 -6.04 -4.63
CA SER A 11 -14.94 -7.41 -4.67
C SER A 11 -16.24 -7.55 -3.90
N ALA A 12 -16.47 -6.71 -2.88
CA ALA A 12 -17.73 -6.68 -2.13
C ALA A 12 -18.90 -6.04 -2.91
N ARG A 13 -18.61 -5.25 -3.95
CA ARG A 13 -19.61 -4.53 -4.76
C ARG A 13 -19.95 -5.21 -6.07
N LEU A 14 -19.15 -6.18 -6.51
CA LEU A 14 -19.40 -6.97 -7.71
C LEU A 14 -20.60 -7.89 -7.46
N HIS A 15 -21.64 -7.81 -8.27
CA HIS A 15 -22.77 -8.72 -8.13
C HIS A 15 -22.40 -10.11 -8.68
N PRO A 16 -22.81 -11.24 -8.06
CA PRO A 16 -22.46 -12.57 -8.55
C PRO A 16 -22.80 -12.81 -10.03
N HIS A 17 -23.88 -12.21 -10.53
CA HIS A 17 -24.28 -12.36 -11.94
C HIS A 17 -23.33 -11.66 -12.93
N GLU A 18 -22.53 -10.70 -12.46
CA GLU A 18 -21.51 -10.01 -13.25
C GLU A 18 -20.27 -10.88 -13.45
N VAL A 19 -20.11 -11.95 -12.66
CA VAL A 19 -19.08 -12.96 -12.89
C VAL A 19 -19.42 -13.74 -14.15
N ARG A 20 -18.54 -13.61 -15.15
CA ARG A 20 -18.59 -14.33 -16.42
C ARG A 20 -17.23 -14.96 -16.71
N LEU A 21 -17.24 -16.19 -17.19
CA LEU A 21 -16.05 -16.86 -17.72
C LEU A 21 -16.04 -16.71 -19.24
N THR A 22 -14.92 -16.27 -19.79
CA THR A 22 -14.68 -16.25 -21.23
C THR A 22 -13.94 -17.54 -21.63
N ASP A 23 -13.95 -17.88 -22.90
CA ASP A 23 -13.20 -19.05 -23.40
C ASP A 23 -11.70 -18.93 -23.09
N ALA A 24 -11.15 -17.70 -23.06
CA ALA A 24 -9.78 -17.42 -22.63
C ALA A 24 -9.53 -17.75 -21.14
N HIS A 25 -10.54 -17.60 -20.27
CA HIS A 25 -10.42 -18.03 -18.88
C HIS A 25 -10.45 -19.56 -18.77
N LEU A 26 -11.25 -20.23 -19.61
CA LEU A 26 -11.35 -21.69 -19.60
C LEU A 26 -10.09 -22.37 -20.13
N THR A 27 -9.32 -21.73 -21.01
CA THR A 27 -8.04 -22.28 -21.51
C THR A 27 -6.84 -21.99 -20.61
N ASN A 28 -7.00 -21.16 -19.57
CA ASN A 28 -5.92 -20.78 -18.67
C ASN A 28 -5.67 -21.84 -17.60
N GLU A 29 -4.43 -22.31 -17.48
CA GLU A 29 -4.02 -23.32 -16.50
C GLU A 29 -4.28 -22.90 -15.03
N ASN A 30 -4.28 -21.59 -14.74
CA ASN A 30 -4.55 -21.09 -13.39
C ASN A 30 -6.01 -21.29 -12.95
N TYR A 31 -6.92 -21.54 -13.90
CA TYR A 31 -8.36 -21.71 -13.66
C TYR A 31 -8.84 -23.15 -13.92
N LEU A 32 -7.92 -24.13 -13.98
CA LEU A 32 -8.25 -25.56 -14.16
C LEU A 32 -9.31 -26.06 -13.18
N CYS A 33 -9.26 -25.60 -11.93
CA CYS A 33 -10.23 -25.98 -10.89
C CYS A 33 -11.67 -25.47 -11.13
N LEU A 34 -11.87 -24.61 -12.13
CA LEU A 34 -13.16 -24.07 -12.54
C LEU A 34 -13.68 -24.71 -13.84
N GLN A 35 -12.86 -25.49 -14.55
CA GLN A 35 -13.28 -26.17 -15.78
C GLN A 35 -14.35 -27.22 -15.50
N GLY A 36 -15.37 -27.28 -16.36
CA GLY A 36 -16.49 -28.23 -16.24
C GLY A 36 -17.51 -27.88 -15.14
N ILE A 37 -17.36 -26.75 -14.45
CA ILE A 37 -18.30 -26.31 -13.42
C ILE A 37 -19.35 -25.37 -14.06
N PRO A 38 -20.65 -25.61 -13.83
CA PRO A 38 -21.70 -24.69 -14.28
C PRO A 38 -21.48 -23.27 -13.75
N ILE A 39 -21.79 -22.26 -14.57
CA ILE A 39 -21.58 -20.85 -14.21
C ILE A 39 -22.38 -20.46 -12.97
N GLU A 40 -23.57 -21.02 -12.79
CA GLU A 40 -24.43 -20.83 -11.62
C GLU A 40 -23.71 -21.25 -10.32
N ASN A 41 -23.01 -22.39 -10.34
CA ASN A 41 -22.26 -22.88 -9.20
C ASN A 41 -21.05 -21.99 -8.89
N ILE A 42 -20.40 -21.43 -9.91
CA ILE A 42 -19.27 -20.50 -9.73
C ILE A 42 -19.77 -19.20 -9.10
N ARG A 43 -20.92 -18.69 -9.56
CA ARG A 43 -21.57 -17.50 -8.98
C ARG A 43 -21.98 -17.72 -7.53
N LEU A 44 -22.53 -18.90 -7.21
CA LEU A 44 -22.85 -19.27 -5.83
C LEU A 44 -21.60 -19.33 -4.94
N ARG A 45 -20.51 -19.95 -5.42
CA ARG A 45 -19.23 -19.96 -4.70
C ARG A 45 -18.72 -18.54 -4.46
N PHE A 46 -18.82 -17.67 -5.46
CA PHE A 46 -18.44 -16.26 -5.30
C PHE A 46 -19.31 -15.53 -4.27
N ALA A 47 -20.64 -15.70 -4.32
CA ALA A 47 -21.56 -15.12 -3.33
C ALA A 47 -21.23 -15.57 -1.90
N PHE A 48 -20.93 -16.86 -1.71
CA PHE A 48 -20.46 -17.39 -0.43
C PHE A 48 -19.16 -16.71 0.03
N LEU A 49 -18.21 -16.51 -0.88
CA LEU A 49 -16.97 -15.80 -0.55
C LEU A 49 -17.20 -14.33 -0.16
N GLN A 50 -18.17 -13.66 -0.77
CA GLN A 50 -18.55 -12.29 -0.40
C GLN A 50 -19.11 -12.23 1.02
N ASP A 51 -20.03 -13.15 1.35
CA ASP A 51 -20.61 -13.23 2.69
C ASP A 51 -19.57 -13.59 3.76
N LEU A 52 -18.71 -14.56 3.45
CA LEU A 52 -17.57 -14.93 4.30
C LEU A 52 -16.66 -13.73 4.58
N ASN A 53 -16.26 -12.98 3.54
CA ASN A 53 -15.39 -11.82 3.71
C ASN A 53 -16.06 -10.69 4.49
N SER A 54 -17.35 -10.44 4.26
CA SER A 54 -18.13 -9.46 5.01
C SER A 54 -18.22 -9.81 6.49
N THR A 55 -18.44 -11.09 6.80
CA THR A 55 -18.46 -11.62 8.17
C THR A 55 -17.09 -11.55 8.83
N LEU A 56 -16.03 -11.91 8.09
CA LEU A 56 -14.65 -11.82 8.58
C LEU A 56 -14.28 -10.38 8.93
N GLU A 57 -14.60 -9.42 8.07
CA GLU A 57 -14.29 -8.01 8.26
C GLU A 57 -15.02 -7.38 9.45
N SER A 58 -16.32 -7.64 9.56
CA SER A 58 -17.18 -6.99 10.55
C SER A 58 -17.06 -7.62 11.94
N LEU A 59 -16.99 -8.96 12.02
CA LEU A 59 -17.11 -9.69 13.29
C LEU A 59 -15.80 -10.34 13.75
N PHE A 60 -15.09 -11.06 12.88
CA PHE A 60 -13.98 -11.89 13.32
C PHE A 60 -12.66 -11.14 13.46
N LEU A 61 -12.21 -10.46 12.41
CA LEU A 61 -10.90 -9.80 12.39
C LEU A 61 -10.68 -8.80 13.54
N PRO A 62 -11.69 -8.04 14.01
CA PRO A 62 -11.53 -7.15 15.17
C PRO A 62 -11.30 -7.88 16.50
N LEU A 63 -11.68 -9.15 16.61
CA LEU A 63 -11.67 -9.93 17.85
C LEU A 63 -10.50 -10.91 17.95
N VAL A 64 -9.76 -11.13 16.85
CA VAL A 64 -8.69 -12.13 16.79
C VAL A 64 -7.32 -11.46 16.98
N ASP A 65 -6.54 -11.97 17.95
CA ASP A 65 -5.13 -11.64 18.05
C ASP A 65 -4.32 -12.38 16.98
N LEU A 66 -3.75 -11.65 16.03
CA LEU A 66 -2.98 -12.21 14.91
C LEU A 66 -1.50 -12.48 15.24
N ARG A 67 -0.98 -12.00 16.37
CA ARG A 67 0.44 -12.18 16.76
C ARG A 67 0.88 -13.65 16.83
N PRO A 68 0.06 -14.60 17.32
CA PRO A 68 0.48 -15.99 17.49
C PRO A 68 0.47 -16.82 16.21
N ALA A 69 0.21 -16.23 15.04
CA ALA A 69 0.07 -16.95 13.77
C ALA A 69 1.24 -17.90 13.47
N ASN A 70 2.46 -17.53 13.84
CA ASN A 70 3.66 -18.35 13.59
C ASN A 70 4.11 -19.19 14.78
N VAL A 71 3.42 -19.07 15.93
CA VAL A 71 3.83 -19.71 17.19
C VAL A 71 2.97 -20.92 17.49
N TYR A 72 1.66 -20.81 17.30
CA TYR A 72 0.72 -21.90 17.60
C TYR A 72 0.00 -22.38 16.34
N SER A 73 0.29 -23.62 15.94
CA SER A 73 -0.26 -24.29 14.75
C SER A 73 -1.78 -24.52 14.78
N ARG A 74 -2.42 -24.31 15.93
CA ARG A 74 -3.89 -24.41 16.11
C ARG A 74 -4.55 -23.10 16.48
N SER A 75 -3.82 -21.99 16.48
CA SER A 75 -4.42 -20.68 16.73
C SER A 75 -5.34 -20.27 15.59
N THR A 76 -6.37 -19.48 15.91
CA THR A 76 -7.23 -18.83 14.90
C THR A 76 -6.41 -17.98 13.93
N ALA A 77 -5.37 -17.30 14.43
CA ALA A 77 -4.41 -16.55 13.63
C ALA A 77 -3.68 -17.42 12.59
N PHE A 78 -3.24 -18.62 12.98
CA PHE A 78 -2.62 -19.57 12.05
C PHE A 78 -3.61 -20.01 10.98
N VAL A 79 -4.82 -20.42 11.35
CA VAL A 79 -5.86 -20.83 10.39
C VAL A 79 -6.19 -19.71 9.41
N LEU A 80 -6.39 -18.47 9.90
CA LEU A 80 -6.61 -17.30 9.05
C LEU A 80 -5.45 -17.03 8.10
N SER A 81 -4.20 -17.25 8.54
CA SER A 81 -3.02 -17.12 7.67
C SER A 81 -3.03 -18.12 6.50
N GLN A 82 -3.52 -19.34 6.74
CA GLN A 82 -3.64 -20.37 5.70
C GLN A 82 -4.76 -20.04 4.70
N LEU A 83 -5.85 -19.43 5.17
CA LEU A 83 -6.99 -19.02 4.35
C LEU A 83 -6.79 -17.68 3.63
N ARG A 84 -5.60 -17.08 3.69
CA ARG A 84 -5.32 -15.75 3.11
C ARG A 84 -5.65 -15.61 1.62
N SER A 85 -5.62 -16.70 0.85
CA SER A 85 -5.95 -16.69 -0.58
C SER A 85 -7.43 -16.46 -0.85
N VAL A 86 -8.28 -16.80 0.11
CA VAL A 86 -9.75 -16.69 0.05
C VAL A 86 -10.22 -15.32 0.55
N ILE A 87 -9.40 -14.64 1.36
CA ILE A 87 -9.69 -13.30 1.87
C ILE A 87 -9.43 -12.26 0.76
N PHE A 88 -10.44 -11.47 0.46
CA PHE A 88 -10.39 -10.41 -0.54
C PHE A 88 -9.39 -9.32 -0.17
N TYR A 89 -8.82 -8.70 -1.21
CA TYR A 89 -7.87 -7.62 -1.03
C TYR A 89 -8.47 -6.44 -0.26
N ASP A 90 -9.70 -6.05 -0.60
CA ASP A 90 -10.38 -4.93 0.06
C ASP A 90 -10.57 -5.17 1.55
N THR A 91 -10.98 -6.39 1.94
CA THR A 91 -11.12 -6.77 3.35
C THR A 91 -9.80 -6.68 4.12
N LYS A 92 -8.68 -7.07 3.49
CA LYS A 92 -7.35 -6.91 4.09
C LYS A 92 -6.97 -5.44 4.25
N VAL A 93 -7.21 -4.63 3.22
CA VAL A 93 -6.92 -3.19 3.23
C VAL A 93 -7.77 -2.48 4.27
N ASN A 94 -9.07 -2.75 4.33
CA ASN A 94 -9.98 -2.16 5.31
C ASN A 94 -9.57 -2.50 6.74
N PHE A 95 -9.24 -3.77 7.00
CA PHE A 95 -8.74 -4.20 8.31
C PHE A 95 -7.42 -3.48 8.66
N MET A 96 -6.46 -3.44 7.73
CA MET A 96 -5.18 -2.75 7.95
C MET A 96 -5.39 -1.25 8.21
N ASN A 97 -6.25 -0.60 7.43
CA ASN A 97 -6.60 0.81 7.60
C ASN A 97 -7.24 1.07 8.98
N ARG A 98 -8.08 0.14 9.47
CA ARG A 98 -8.65 0.22 10.83
C ARG A 98 -7.56 0.15 11.89
N VAL A 99 -6.60 -0.76 11.76
CA VAL A 99 -5.45 -0.89 12.67
C VAL A 99 -4.57 0.37 12.63
N LEU A 100 -4.26 0.89 11.44
CA LEU A 100 -3.50 2.13 11.27
C LEU A 100 -4.23 3.33 11.91
N ASN A 101 -5.54 3.44 11.70
CA ASN A 101 -6.35 4.50 12.29
C ASN A 101 -6.49 4.40 13.82
N ALA A 102 -6.54 3.19 14.37
CA ALA A 102 -6.57 2.95 15.81
C ALA A 102 -5.21 3.17 16.48
N SER A 103 -4.12 3.01 15.72
CA SER A 103 -2.74 3.24 16.18
C SER A 103 -2.23 4.66 15.90
N ALA A 104 -3.04 5.53 15.31
CA ALA A 104 -2.73 6.94 15.14
C ALA A 104 -2.51 7.61 16.51
N LYS A 105 -1.45 8.40 16.64
CA LYS A 105 -1.03 9.03 17.91
C LYS A 105 -1.04 10.54 17.86
N ARG A 106 -0.92 11.15 16.68
CA ARG A 106 -1.04 12.60 16.51
C ARG A 106 -2.52 12.98 16.55
N LYS A 107 -2.88 13.87 17.46
CA LYS A 107 -4.24 14.39 17.56
C LYS A 107 -4.49 15.47 16.49
N PRO A 108 -5.73 15.70 16.05
CA PRO A 108 -6.04 16.69 15.00
C PRO A 108 -5.66 18.15 15.35
N ASP A 109 -5.64 18.50 16.63
CA ASP A 109 -5.23 19.81 17.16
C ASP A 109 -3.71 20.03 17.13
N GLN A 110 -2.93 18.97 16.95
CA GLN A 110 -1.48 19.06 16.91
C GLN A 110 -1.01 19.36 15.49
N ALA A 111 -0.28 20.47 15.34
CA ALA A 111 0.35 20.85 14.08
C ALA A 111 1.24 19.72 13.54
N ALA A 112 1.18 19.51 12.22
CA ALA A 112 2.07 18.59 11.54
C ALA A 112 3.51 19.15 11.63
N PRO A 113 4.52 18.31 11.86
CA PRO A 113 5.91 18.72 11.67
C PRO A 113 6.13 19.26 10.26
N GLU A 114 7.04 20.20 10.09
CA GLU A 114 7.37 20.76 8.77
C GLU A 114 8.84 20.49 8.46
N ILE A 115 9.11 20.06 7.22
CA ILE A 115 10.47 19.96 6.68
C ILE A 115 10.67 21.03 5.61
N THR A 116 11.87 21.58 5.56
CA THR A 116 12.29 22.57 4.58
C THR A 116 13.32 21.97 3.64
N LEU A 117 13.08 22.06 2.34
CA LEU A 117 13.94 21.50 1.30
C LEU A 117 14.49 22.62 0.43
N ASN A 118 15.76 22.49 0.05
CA ASN A 118 16.45 23.42 -0.83
C ASN A 118 16.80 22.71 -2.16
N PRO A 119 16.01 22.89 -3.23
CA PRO A 119 16.31 22.26 -4.52
C PRO A 119 17.65 22.71 -5.13
N LEU A 120 18.13 23.91 -4.78
CA LEU A 120 19.35 24.49 -5.34
C LEU A 120 20.62 23.80 -4.83
N GLU A 121 20.57 23.19 -3.64
CA GLU A 121 21.69 22.38 -3.12
C GLU A 121 22.02 21.21 -4.05
N THR A 122 21.00 20.61 -4.68
CA THR A 122 21.19 19.50 -5.61
C THR A 122 21.77 19.94 -6.97
N ILE A 123 21.69 21.23 -7.32
CA ILE A 123 22.13 21.79 -8.60
C ILE A 123 23.52 22.45 -8.50
N GLY A 124 23.86 23.01 -7.34
CA GLY A 124 25.05 23.84 -7.16
C GLY A 124 26.37 23.08 -6.91
N THR A 125 26.34 21.79 -6.59
CA THR A 125 27.56 21.01 -6.32
C THR A 125 28.04 20.31 -7.58
N GLY A 126 29.17 20.76 -8.14
CA GLY A 126 29.84 20.14 -9.31
C GLY A 126 30.27 18.68 -9.10
N GLU A 127 30.21 18.19 -7.86
CA GLU A 127 30.24 16.77 -7.50
C GLU A 127 28.85 16.36 -7.00
N LYS A 128 28.36 15.18 -7.39
CA LYS A 128 27.08 14.62 -6.95
C LYS A 128 27.15 14.24 -5.47
N ASP A 129 27.19 15.21 -4.58
CA ASP A 129 27.17 14.98 -3.15
C ASP A 129 25.82 14.38 -2.76
N SER A 130 25.84 13.11 -2.34
CA SER A 130 24.67 12.41 -1.82
C SER A 130 23.98 13.20 -0.70
N GLN A 131 24.71 14.00 0.08
CA GLN A 131 24.17 14.82 1.17
C GLN A 131 23.29 15.97 0.70
N ALA A 132 23.49 16.45 -0.53
CA ALA A 132 22.71 17.52 -1.16
C ALA A 132 21.39 17.01 -1.76
N SER A 133 21.17 15.69 -1.78
CA SER A 133 19.93 15.06 -2.26
C SER A 133 18.73 15.44 -1.39
N ILE A 134 17.53 15.47 -1.98
CA ILE A 134 16.30 15.74 -1.24
C ILE A 134 16.02 14.64 -0.21
N PHE A 135 16.41 13.39 -0.50
CA PHE A 135 16.40 12.31 0.46
C PHE A 135 17.24 12.62 1.70
N CYS A 136 18.51 12.99 1.56
CA CYS A 136 19.38 13.26 2.70
C CYS A 136 18.97 14.53 3.46
N GLN A 137 18.52 15.57 2.77
CA GLN A 137 17.97 16.79 3.40
C GLN A 137 16.74 16.46 4.28
N SER A 138 15.79 15.67 3.75
CA SER A 138 14.60 15.27 4.50
C SER A 138 14.92 14.30 5.63
N PHE A 139 15.83 13.35 5.42
CA PHE A 139 16.24 12.38 6.44
C PHE A 139 16.85 13.07 7.68
N ARG A 140 17.71 14.08 7.49
CA ARG A 140 18.29 14.86 8.60
C ARG A 140 17.23 15.53 9.47
N GLN A 141 16.16 16.03 8.86
CA GLN A 141 15.08 16.69 9.57
C GLN A 141 14.10 15.68 10.20
N LEU A 142 13.72 14.64 9.47
CA LEU A 142 12.74 13.65 9.91
C LEU A 142 13.30 12.71 10.99
N SER A 143 14.60 12.40 10.97
CA SER A 143 15.23 11.49 11.94
C SER A 143 15.18 12.02 13.38
N ALA A 144 15.13 13.34 13.57
CA ALA A 144 14.99 13.97 14.88
C ALA A 144 13.53 14.01 15.39
N ILE A 145 12.55 13.68 14.55
CA ILE A 145 11.13 13.78 14.89
C ILE A 145 10.66 12.51 15.60
N ASN A 146 9.98 12.69 16.74
CA ASN A 146 9.35 11.57 17.43
C ASN A 146 8.29 10.91 16.54
N SER A 147 8.38 9.58 16.37
CA SER A 147 7.47 8.79 15.53
C SER A 147 5.99 9.00 15.84
N LYS A 148 5.63 9.30 17.10
CA LYS A 148 4.24 9.61 17.49
C LYS A 148 3.64 10.78 16.69
N LYS A 149 4.44 11.75 16.29
CA LYS A 149 3.99 12.91 15.48
C LYS A 149 3.73 12.54 14.01
N LEU A 150 4.32 11.45 13.52
CA LEU A 150 4.15 10.98 12.15
C LEU A 150 2.96 10.02 12.01
N CYS A 151 2.52 9.41 13.11
CA CYS A 151 1.39 8.48 13.15
C CYS A 151 0.04 9.23 13.10
N VAL A 152 -0.51 9.38 11.89
CA VAL A 152 -1.77 10.10 11.60
C VAL A 152 -2.87 9.15 11.13
N ARG A 153 -4.12 9.60 11.19
CA ARG A 153 -5.24 8.87 10.58
C ARG A 153 -5.18 8.98 9.07
N LEU A 154 -5.59 7.91 8.40
CA LEU A 154 -5.73 7.86 6.94
C LEU A 154 -6.88 8.78 6.50
N ALA A 155 -6.72 9.37 5.32
CA ALA A 155 -7.75 10.20 4.71
C ALA A 155 -9.00 9.35 4.40
N SER A 156 -10.18 9.86 4.76
CA SER A 156 -11.47 9.22 4.49
C SER A 156 -12.44 10.25 3.92
N GLY A 157 -12.31 10.56 2.63
CA GLY A 157 -13.25 11.40 1.87
C GLY A 157 -13.08 12.92 2.00
N GLY A 158 -12.22 13.41 2.90
CA GLY A 158 -11.87 14.82 3.05
C GLY A 158 -10.38 15.09 2.78
N ASP A 159 -9.91 16.28 3.16
CA ASP A 159 -8.50 16.64 2.99
C ASP A 159 -7.57 15.68 3.74
N PRO A 160 -6.54 15.14 3.06
CA PRO A 160 -5.63 14.19 3.67
C PRO A 160 -4.82 14.84 4.79
N THR A 161 -4.79 14.18 5.95
CA THR A 161 -3.87 14.54 7.03
C THR A 161 -2.50 13.93 6.73
N TYR A 162 -1.55 14.75 6.28
CA TYR A 162 -0.19 14.31 6.01
C TYR A 162 0.59 14.07 7.31
N SER A 163 1.56 13.16 7.29
CA SER A 163 2.45 12.90 8.44
C SER A 163 3.32 14.11 8.78
N PHE A 164 3.68 14.92 7.78
CA PHE A 164 4.42 16.17 7.88
C PHE A 164 4.14 17.07 6.66
N ASN A 165 4.43 18.35 6.78
CA ASN A 165 4.37 19.34 5.71
C ASN A 165 5.73 19.48 5.02
N VAL A 166 5.71 19.72 3.71
CA VAL A 166 6.92 19.97 2.91
C VAL A 166 6.92 21.40 2.41
N ARG A 167 7.93 22.16 2.80
CA ARG A 167 8.20 23.52 2.33
C ARG A 167 9.42 23.50 1.41
N MET A 168 9.27 23.98 0.18
CA MET A 168 10.38 24.18 -0.75
C MET A 168 10.86 25.63 -0.62
N LEU A 169 12.16 25.85 -0.42
CA LEU A 169 12.74 27.19 -0.35
C LEU A 169 12.63 27.89 -1.72
N GLY A 170 12.20 29.15 -1.70
CA GLY A 170 12.05 29.97 -2.91
C GLY A 170 10.78 29.72 -3.73
N GLU A 171 9.92 28.78 -3.31
CA GLU A 171 8.64 28.50 -3.97
C GLU A 171 7.47 28.82 -3.03
N GLU A 172 6.57 29.71 -3.45
CA GLU A 172 5.28 29.91 -2.78
C GLU A 172 4.28 28.85 -3.24
N VAL A 173 4.23 27.74 -2.51
CA VAL A 173 3.28 26.66 -2.81
C VAL A 173 1.97 26.89 -2.06
N HIS A 174 0.89 27.11 -2.81
CA HIS A 174 -0.46 27.17 -2.27
C HIS A 174 -0.99 25.75 -2.06
N GLY A 175 -0.92 25.25 -0.82
CA GLY A 175 -1.46 23.96 -0.41
C GLY A 175 -0.39 22.87 -0.18
N THR A 176 -0.69 21.95 0.74
CA THR A 176 0.28 20.94 1.24
C THR A 176 0.33 19.67 0.37
N SER A 177 -0.71 19.42 -0.43
CA SER A 177 -0.85 18.18 -1.21
C SER A 177 0.10 18.10 -2.41
N GLY A 178 0.36 19.22 -3.08
CA GLY A 178 1.25 19.27 -4.24
C GLY A 178 2.70 19.02 -3.84
N SER A 179 3.19 19.78 -2.85
CA SER A 179 4.57 19.66 -2.36
C SER A 179 4.86 18.29 -1.77
N PHE A 180 3.91 17.69 -1.04
CA PHE A 180 4.08 16.35 -0.48
C PHE A 180 4.18 15.27 -1.57
N ARG A 181 3.32 15.33 -2.62
CA ARG A 181 3.38 14.38 -3.74
C ARG A 181 4.66 14.53 -4.55
N HIS A 182 5.08 15.77 -4.82
CA HIS A 182 6.33 16.06 -5.52
C HIS A 182 7.53 15.52 -4.73
N PHE A 183 7.56 15.76 -3.43
CA PHE A 183 8.59 15.22 -2.52
C PHE A 183 8.68 13.70 -2.59
N LEU A 184 7.55 12.98 -2.45
CA LEU A 184 7.54 11.52 -2.51
C LEU A 184 8.04 10.98 -3.86
N TRP A 185 7.62 11.61 -4.96
CA TRP A 185 8.10 11.24 -6.29
C TRP A 185 9.61 11.44 -6.43
N GLN A 186 10.13 12.57 -5.96
CA GLN A 186 11.55 12.86 -6.04
C GLN A 186 12.39 11.92 -5.18
N VAL A 187 11.98 11.66 -3.94
CA VAL A 187 12.64 10.69 -3.06
C VAL A 187 12.61 9.28 -3.67
N ALA A 188 11.47 8.84 -4.21
CA ALA A 188 11.39 7.53 -4.86
C ALA A 188 12.36 7.42 -6.04
N ARG A 189 12.48 8.48 -6.85
CA ARG A 189 13.44 8.54 -7.96
C ARG A 189 14.90 8.54 -7.48
N GLU A 190 15.20 9.26 -6.40
CA GLU A 190 16.55 9.31 -5.82
C GLU A 190 16.96 7.98 -5.18
N LEU A 191 16.06 7.28 -4.49
CA LEU A 191 16.30 5.94 -3.94
C LEU A 191 16.62 4.91 -5.02
N GLN A 192 15.99 5.05 -6.19
CA GLN A 192 16.25 4.19 -7.35
C GLN A 192 17.49 4.63 -8.15
N SER A 193 18.08 5.78 -7.83
CA SER A 193 19.27 6.29 -8.50
C SER A 193 20.54 5.68 -7.91
N PRO A 194 21.58 5.43 -8.73
CA PRO A 194 22.89 5.04 -8.22
C PRO A 194 23.54 6.13 -7.35
N THR A 195 23.04 7.37 -7.36
CA THR A 195 23.58 8.49 -6.56
C THR A 195 23.60 8.20 -5.05
N LEU A 196 22.60 7.51 -4.53
CA LEU A 196 22.53 7.18 -3.10
C LEU A 196 23.18 5.84 -2.76
N GLY A 197 23.30 4.92 -3.74
CA GLY A 197 23.88 3.59 -3.53
C GLY A 197 23.16 2.71 -2.50
N LEU A 198 21.90 3.01 -2.17
CA LEU A 198 21.14 2.32 -1.12
C LEU A 198 20.47 1.02 -1.58
N LEU A 199 20.15 0.92 -2.86
CA LEU A 199 19.43 -0.20 -3.45
C LEU A 199 20.25 -0.82 -4.58
N LEU A 200 20.18 -2.15 -4.73
CA LEU A 200 20.90 -2.87 -5.78
C LEU A 200 19.90 -3.36 -6.84
N PRO A 201 20.20 -3.21 -8.14
CA PRO A 201 19.35 -3.80 -9.17
C PRO A 201 19.31 -5.32 -9.03
N CYS A 202 18.11 -5.91 -9.13
CA CYS A 202 17.97 -7.35 -9.06
C CYS A 202 18.69 -8.01 -10.24
N GLN A 203 19.59 -8.96 -9.98
CA GLN A 203 20.41 -9.60 -11.02
C GLN A 203 19.58 -10.28 -12.12
N SER A 204 18.36 -10.73 -11.80
CA SER A 204 17.44 -11.30 -12.79
C SER A 204 16.94 -10.27 -13.81
N SER A 205 17.09 -8.97 -13.57
CA SER A 205 16.66 -7.92 -14.51
C SER A 205 17.40 -8.02 -15.84
N ALA A 206 18.65 -8.49 -15.83
CA ALA A 206 19.48 -8.71 -17.01
C ALA A 206 18.94 -9.85 -17.90
N THR A 207 18.27 -10.85 -17.31
CA THR A 207 17.60 -11.95 -18.04
C THR A 207 16.15 -11.63 -18.40
N GLY A 208 15.71 -10.38 -18.22
CA GLY A 208 14.36 -9.93 -18.55
C GLY A 208 13.28 -10.29 -17.52
N LEU A 209 13.63 -11.03 -16.47
CA LEU A 209 12.76 -11.33 -15.34
C LEU A 209 12.91 -10.24 -14.27
N ASN A 210 11.80 -9.66 -13.80
CA ASN A 210 11.82 -8.57 -12.81
C ASN A 210 12.49 -7.26 -13.27
N LYS A 211 12.33 -6.88 -14.55
CA LYS A 211 12.80 -5.57 -15.05
C LYS A 211 12.30 -4.43 -14.14
N GLY A 212 13.21 -3.57 -13.72
CA GLY A 212 12.90 -2.41 -12.85
C GLY A 212 12.73 -2.73 -11.37
N ARG A 213 12.93 -3.99 -10.92
CA ARG A 213 12.94 -4.31 -9.48
C ARG A 213 14.34 -4.10 -8.89
N LEU A 214 14.36 -3.43 -7.74
CA LEU A 214 15.56 -3.24 -6.91
C LEU A 214 15.43 -4.12 -5.65
N LEU A 215 16.58 -4.57 -5.15
CA LEU A 215 16.78 -5.34 -3.92
C LEU A 215 17.26 -4.42 -2.80
#